data_AF-A0A0G1KGJ1-F1
#
_entry.id   AF-A0A0G1KGJ1-F1
#
_cell.length_a   1.000
_cell.length_b   1.000
_cell.length_c   1.000
_cell.angle_alpha   90.00
_cell.angle_beta   90.00
_cell.angle_gamma   90.00
#
_symmetry.space_group_name_H-M   'P 1'
#
loop_
_entity.id
_entity.type
_entity.pdbx_description
1 polymer ?
#
loop_
_entity_poly.entity_id
_entity_poly.type
_entity_poly.pdbx_seq_one_letter_code
_entity_poly.pdbx_strand_id
1 'polypeptide(L)'
;MALKKVQKEIADKIGKLLAASPLDGKVKSSLIENLDKLPESMVFRLLDALEAEKETLDQIAFEGELFLREQEKRWAAAAKEQQKAVDILIAKWSEKLS
;
A
#
# COMPACT_ATOMS: atom_id res chain seq x y z
N MET A 1 -4.59 30.69 24.44
CA MET A 1 -3.49 30.40 23.48
C MET A 1 -3.39 28.91 23.10
N ALA A 2 -3.72 27.95 23.97
CA ALA A 2 -3.60 26.51 23.67
C ALA A 2 -4.53 26.01 22.55
N LEU A 3 -5.80 26.45 22.50
CA LEU A 3 -6.78 26.02 21.48
C LEU A 3 -6.33 26.29 20.03
N LYS A 4 -5.71 27.45 19.75
CA LYS A 4 -5.21 27.78 18.41
C LYS A 4 -4.03 26.90 17.98
N LYS A 5 -3.24 26.39 18.94
CA LYS A 5 -2.10 25.51 18.65
C LYS A 5 -2.59 24.12 18.26
N VAL A 6 -3.54 23.57 19.03
CA VAL A 6 -4.14 22.25 18.76
C VAL A 6 -4.85 22.23 17.41
N GLN A 7 -5.63 23.28 17.09
CA GLN A 7 -6.29 23.38 15.79
C GLN A 7 -5.30 23.43 14.62
N LYS A 8 -4.16 24.11 14.79
CA LYS A 8 -3.11 24.18 13.77
C LYS A 8 -2.44 22.81 13.56
N GLU A 9 -2.15 22.09 14.64
CA GLU A 9 -1.56 20.74 14.57
C GLU A 9 -2.50 19.76 13.85
N ILE A 10 -3.81 19.83 14.11
CA ILE A 10 -4.82 19.02 13.42
C ILE A 10 -4.88 19.38 11.93
N ALA A 11 -4.91 20.67 11.59
CA ALA A 11 -4.93 21.11 10.20
C ALA A 11 -3.68 20.68 9.43
N ASP A 12 -2.49 20.79 10.04
CA ASP A 12 -1.24 20.33 9.45
C ASP A 12 -1.26 18.80 9.23
N LYS A 13 -1.83 18.04 10.16
CA LYS A 13 -1.97 16.59 10.05
C LYS A 13 -2.92 16.19 8.92
N ILE A 14 -4.08 16.83 8.83
CA ILE A 14 -5.04 16.63 7.73
C ILE A 14 -4.38 16.98 6.39
N GLY A 15 -3.62 18.07 6.31
CA GLY A 15 -2.90 18.45 5.09
C GLY A 15 -1.90 17.37 4.64
N LYS A 16 -1.13 16.80 5.57
CA LYS A 16 -0.21 15.69 5.26
C LYS A 16 -0.94 14.44 4.78
N LEU A 17 -2.05 14.07 5.42
CA LEU A 17 -2.83 12.90 5.03
C LEU A 17 -3.50 13.10 3.66
N LEU A 18 -4.08 14.27 3.41
CA LEU A 18 -4.64 14.61 2.09
C LEU A 18 -3.58 14.61 0.99
N ALA A 19 -2.34 15.03 1.26
CA ALA A 19 -1.27 14.97 0.27
C ALA A 19 -0.95 13.52 -0.14
N ALA A 20 -0.97 12.59 0.82
CA ALA A 20 -0.72 11.16 0.58
C ALA A 20 -1.95 10.40 0.05
N SER A 21 -3.15 10.91 0.29
CA SER A 21 -4.41 10.30 -0.14
C SER A 21 -4.50 10.15 -1.66
N PRO A 22 -5.13 9.11 -2.21
CA PRO A 22 -5.40 8.96 -3.63
C PRO A 22 -6.55 9.83 -4.15
N LEU A 23 -7.20 10.63 -3.29
CA LEU A 23 -8.30 11.52 -3.69
C LEU A 23 -7.94 12.45 -4.87
N ASP A 24 -8.95 12.83 -5.64
CA ASP A 24 -8.79 13.79 -6.72
C ASP A 24 -8.29 15.15 -6.20
N GLY A 25 -7.45 15.81 -6.99
CA GLY A 25 -6.84 17.09 -6.63
C GLY A 25 -7.88 18.17 -6.31
N LYS A 26 -9.02 18.22 -7.02
CA LYS A 26 -10.08 19.20 -6.76
C LYS A 26 -10.77 18.95 -5.44
N VAL A 27 -10.97 17.68 -5.09
CA VAL A 27 -11.56 17.29 -3.79
C VAL A 27 -10.63 17.69 -2.65
N LYS A 28 -9.33 17.41 -2.78
CA LYS A 28 -8.31 17.82 -1.79
C LYS A 28 -8.28 19.34 -1.61
N SER A 29 -8.22 20.10 -2.70
CA SER A 29 -8.26 21.56 -2.66
C SER A 29 -9.53 22.08 -1.99
N SER A 30 -10.70 21.54 -2.36
CA SER A 30 -11.98 21.92 -1.76
C SER A 30 -12.05 21.63 -0.25
N LEU A 31 -11.45 20.53 0.21
CA LEU A 31 -11.40 20.21 1.64
C LEU A 31 -10.47 21.16 2.40
N ILE A 32 -9.30 21.50 1.83
CA ILE A 32 -8.35 22.44 2.44
C ILE A 32 -8.94 23.85 2.52
N GLU A 33 -9.57 24.33 1.45
CA GLU A 33 -10.16 25.68 1.37
C GLU A 33 -11.37 25.90 2.29
N ASN A 34 -11.97 24.83 2.80
CA ASN A 34 -13.14 24.90 3.66
C ASN A 34 -12.89 24.31 5.06
N LEU A 35 -11.65 23.90 5.36
CA LEU A 35 -11.30 23.24 6.62
C LEU A 35 -11.58 24.12 7.84
N ASP A 36 -11.37 25.42 7.70
CA ASP A 36 -11.62 26.45 8.72
C ASP A 36 -13.12 26.74 8.95
N LYS A 37 -13.96 26.39 7.97
CA LYS A 37 -15.43 26.54 8.03
C LYS A 37 -16.13 25.29 8.56
N LEU A 38 -15.41 24.17 8.65
CA LEU A 38 -15.98 22.93 9.16
C LEU A 38 -16.21 23.00 10.66
N PRO A 39 -17.35 22.47 11.16
CA PRO A 39 -17.51 22.22 12.58
C PRO A 39 -16.39 21.33 13.10
N GLU A 40 -15.94 21.57 14.33
CA GLU A 40 -14.83 20.82 14.94
C GLU A 40 -15.06 19.31 14.92
N SER A 41 -16.30 18.86 15.15
CA SER A 41 -16.67 17.44 15.06
C SER A 41 -16.48 16.85 13.65
N MET A 42 -16.66 17.64 12.59
CA MET A 42 -16.41 17.21 11.22
C MET A 42 -14.92 17.20 10.89
N VAL A 43 -14.14 18.12 11.47
CA VAL A 43 -12.68 18.13 11.34
C VAL A 43 -12.09 16.84 11.94
N PHE A 44 -12.54 16.44 13.13
CA PHE A 44 -12.11 15.19 13.74
C PHE A 44 -12.54 13.97 12.93
N ARG A 45 -13.77 13.92 12.43
CA ARG A 45 -14.21 12.83 11.55
C ARG A 45 -13.41 12.74 10.26
N LEU A 46 -13.05 13.88 9.68
CA LEU A 46 -12.19 13.94 8.49
C LEU A 46 -10.80 13.39 8.81
N LEU A 47 -10.24 13.76 9.96
CA LEU A 47 -8.96 13.23 10.43
C LEU A 47 -9.03 11.70 10.58
N ASP A 48 -10.02 11.18 11.32
CA ASP A 48 -10.19 9.75 11.56
C ASP A 48 -10.35 8.97 10.24
N ALA A 49 -11.13 9.50 9.30
CA ALA A 49 -11.33 8.89 7.99
C ALA A 49 -10.03 8.83 7.17
N LEU A 50 -9.24 9.90 7.19
CA LEU A 50 -7.97 9.96 6.48
C LEU A 50 -6.88 9.07 7.13
N GLU A 51 -6.92 8.90 8.45
CA GLU A 51 -6.05 7.95 9.15
C GLU A 51 -6.40 6.50 8.80
N ALA A 52 -7.69 6.16 8.81
CA ALA A 52 -8.16 4.84 8.41
C ALA A 52 -7.86 4.53 6.94
N GLU A 53 -7.99 5.51 6.04
CA GLU A 53 -7.58 5.38 4.64
C GLU A 53 -6.09 5.05 4.55
N LYS A 54 -5.25 5.82 5.24
CA LYS A 54 -3.80 5.59 5.23
C LYS A 54 -3.44 4.19 5.75
N GLU A 55 -4.00 3.79 6.90
CA GLU A 55 -3.75 2.46 7.48
C GLU A 55 -4.13 1.34 6.50
N THR A 56 -5.28 1.48 5.84
CA THR A 56 -5.74 0.51 4.84
C THR A 56 -4.79 0.46 3.63
N LEU A 57 -4.33 1.61 3.15
CA LEU A 57 -3.39 1.67 2.03
C LEU A 57 -2.02 1.08 2.39
N ASP A 58 -1.52 1.35 3.60
CA ASP A 58 -0.27 0.78 4.11
C ASP A 58 -0.39 -0.76 4.23
N GLN A 59 -1.53 -1.26 4.68
CA GLN A 59 -1.80 -2.70 4.73
C GLN A 59 -1.83 -3.33 3.33
N ILE A 60 -2.53 -2.72 2.37
CA ILE A 60 -2.60 -3.20 0.99
C ILE A 60 -1.20 -3.21 0.35
N ALA A 61 -0.39 -2.17 0.59
CA ALA A 61 0.98 -2.11 0.09
C ALA A 61 1.83 -3.26 0.65
N PHE A 62 1.73 -3.52 1.95
CA PHE A 62 2.43 -4.63 2.59
C PHE A 62 2.01 -5.99 2.03
N GLU A 63 0.70 -6.24 1.91
CA GLU A 63 0.16 -7.49 1.34
C GLU A 63 0.60 -7.68 -0.11
N GLY A 64 0.61 -6.61 -0.91
CA GLY A 64 1.11 -6.62 -2.28
C GLY A 64 2.60 -6.99 -2.37
N GLU A 65 3.44 -6.38 -1.54
CA GLU A 65 4.87 -6.72 -1.48
C GLU A 65 5.11 -8.17 -1.05
N LEU A 66 4.38 -8.64 -0.05
CA LEU A 66 4.47 -10.02 0.42
C LEU A 66 4.08 -10.99 -0.69
N PHE A 67 2.96 -10.72 -1.38
CA PHE A 67 2.52 -11.53 -2.51
C PHE A 67 3.58 -11.60 -3.61
N LEU A 68 4.18 -10.47 -4.00
CA LEU A 68 5.23 -10.45 -5.02
C LEU A 68 6.44 -11.30 -4.61
N ARG A 69 6.91 -11.17 -3.36
CA ARG A 69 8.02 -12.00 -2.84
C ARG A 69 7.68 -13.48 -2.82
N GLU A 70 6.45 -13.84 -2.50
CA GLU A 70 6.01 -15.24 -2.55
C GLU A 70 5.99 -15.77 -3.98
N GLN A 71 5.51 -14.96 -4.95
CA GLN A 71 5.51 -15.34 -6.36
C GLN A 71 6.93 -15.56 -6.87
N GLU A 72 7.87 -14.67 -6.59
CA GLU A 72 9.28 -14.83 -6.98
C GLU A 72 9.86 -16.15 -6.46
N LYS A 73 9.60 -16.49 -5.18
CA LYS A 73 10.05 -17.77 -4.60
C LYS A 73 9.43 -18.98 -5.30
N ARG A 74 8.12 -18.93 -5.60
CA ARG A 74 7.41 -20.01 -6.29
C ARG A 74 7.95 -20.20 -7.71
N TRP A 75 8.22 -19.11 -8.42
CA TRP A 75 8.77 -19.16 -9.77
C TRP A 75 10.19 -19.73 -9.78
N ALA A 76 11.05 -19.31 -8.84
CA ALA A 76 12.38 -19.87 -8.68
C ALA A 76 12.35 -21.38 -8.36
N ALA A 77 11.41 -21.82 -7.50
CA ALA A 77 11.22 -23.23 -7.19
C ALA A 77 10.76 -24.02 -8.43
N ALA A 78 9.77 -23.51 -9.17
CA ALA A 78 9.27 -24.14 -10.38
C ALA A 78 10.36 -24.30 -11.45
N ALA A 79 11.19 -23.27 -11.66
CA ALA A 79 12.33 -23.35 -12.59
C ALA A 79 13.32 -24.44 -12.19
N LYS A 80 13.62 -24.58 -10.89
CA LYS A 80 14.50 -25.62 -10.37
C LYS A 80 13.90 -27.02 -10.54
N GLU A 81 12.60 -27.18 -10.37
CA GLU A 81 11.91 -28.46 -10.59
C GLU A 81 11.88 -28.84 -12.07
N GLN A 82 11.63 -27.88 -12.96
CA GLN A 82 11.71 -28.10 -14.41
C GLN A 82 13.11 -28.54 -14.84
N GLN A 83 14.17 -27.90 -14.32
CA GLN A 83 15.53 -28.32 -14.61
C GLN A 83 15.80 -29.76 -14.17
N LYS A 84 15.42 -30.12 -12.94
CA LYS A 84 15.56 -31.50 -12.44
C LYS A 84 14.82 -32.51 -13.33
N ALA A 85 13.61 -32.17 -13.78
CA ALA A 85 12.84 -33.05 -14.66
C ALA A 85 13.53 -33.25 -16.02
N VAL A 86 14.11 -32.18 -16.58
CA VAL A 86 14.91 -32.25 -17.82
C VAL A 86 16.15 -33.13 -17.60
N ASP A 87 16.89 -32.94 -16.51
CA ASP A 87 18.08 -33.73 -16.21
C ASP A 87 17.76 -35.23 -16.08
N ILE A 88 16.64 -35.57 -15.43
CA ILE A 88 16.15 -36.96 -15.33
C ILE A 88 15.80 -37.53 -16.71
N LEU A 89 15.13 -36.74 -17.57
CA LEU A 89 14.81 -37.17 -18.92
C LEU A 89 16.07 -37.43 -19.73
N ILE A 90 17.04 -36.52 -19.70
CA ILE A 90 18.32 -36.68 -20.40
C ILE A 90 19.03 -37.95 -19.94
N ALA A 91 19.12 -38.20 -18.63
CA ALA A 91 19.75 -39.40 -18.09
C ALA A 91 19.06 -40.69 -18.58
N LYS A 92 17.71 -40.73 -18.54
CA LYS A 92 16.95 -41.89 -19.05
C LYS A 92 17.17 -42.12 -20.55
N TRP A 93 17.27 -41.05 -21.34
CA TRP A 93 17.51 -41.15 -22.77
C TRP A 93 18.95 -41.60 -23.07
N SER A 94 19.96 -41.13 -22.32
CA SER A 94 21.34 -41.57 -22.54
C SER A 94 21.52 -43.05 -22.20
N GLU A 95 20.92 -43.54 -21.11
CA GLU A 95 20.91 -44.97 -20.74
C GLU A 95 20.25 -45.84 -21.83
N LYS A 96 19.25 -45.33 -22.53
CA LYS A 96 18.52 -46.07 -23.57
C LYS A 96 19.26 -46.08 -24.92
N LEU A 97 20.18 -45.15 -25.13
CA LEU A 97 20.94 -44.97 -26.37
C LEU A 97 22.37 -45.55 -26.29
N SER A 98 22.87 -45.88 -25.10
CA SER A 98 24.10 -46.63 -24.86
C SER A 98 23.88 -48.14 -24.91
#